data_AF-A0A3N5PQW1-F1
#
_entry.id   AF-A0A3N5PQW1-F1
#
_cell.length_a   1.000
_cell.length_b   1.000
_cell.length_c   1.000
_cell.angle_alpha   90.00
_cell.angle_beta   90.00
_cell.angle_gamma   90.00
#
_symmetry.space_group_name_H-M   'P 1'
#
loop_
_entity.id
_entity.type
_entity.pdbx_description
1 polymer ?
#
loop_
_entity_poly.entity_id
_entity_poly.type
_entity_poly.pdbx_seq_one_letter_code
_entity_poly.pdbx_strand_id
1 'polypeptide(L)' 'SFAKDVIALYNYMKDSYVSWHRKAIVVMGLIYFISPIDTIPDIAPLIGYLDDLGVITALIKFLGSELIPYYDSKYRK' A
#
# COMPACT_ATOMS: atom_id res chain seq x y z
N SER A 1 -4.09 -11.47 7.73
CA SER A 1 -3.29 -12.51 7.04
C SER A 1 -2.97 -11.93 5.70
N PHE A 2 -1.70 -11.95 5.30
CA PHE A 2 -1.20 -11.19 4.16
C PHE A 2 -2.06 -11.33 2.89
N ALA A 3 -2.51 -12.55 2.57
CA ALA A 3 -3.40 -12.79 1.43
C ALA A 3 -4.74 -12.02 1.54
N LYS A 4 -5.34 -11.92 2.74
CA LYS A 4 -6.54 -11.12 2.98
C LYS A 4 -6.27 -9.62 2.85
N ASP A 5 -5.11 -9.16 3.30
CA ASP A 5 -4.68 -7.77 3.18
C ASP A 5 -4.55 -7.38 1.69
N VAL A 6 -3.95 -8.25 0.88
CA VAL A 6 -3.84 -8.07 -0.58
C VAL A 6 -5.21 -8.05 -1.26
N ILE A 7 -6.12 -8.96 -0.91
CA ILE A 7 -7.48 -9.00 -1.47
C ILE A 7 -8.28 -7.74 -1.07
N ALA A 8 -8.19 -7.31 0.19
CA ALA A 8 -8.84 -6.11 0.68
C ALA A 8 -8.34 -4.87 -0.08
N LEU A 9 -7.01 -4.75 -0.25
CA LEU A 9 -6.40 -3.66 -1.00
C LEU A 9 -6.81 -3.67 -2.48
N TYR A 10 -6.91 -4.85 -3.10
CA TYR A 10 -7.39 -4.99 -4.48
C TYR A 10 -8.84 -4.49 -4.62
N ASN A 11 -9.73 -4.89 -3.71
CA ASN A 11 -11.12 -4.43 -3.71
C ASN A 11 -11.22 -2.92 -3.46
N TYR A 12 -10.43 -2.40 -2.51
CA TYR A 12 -10.31 -0.97 -2.21
C TYR A 12 -9.89 -0.16 -3.45
N MET A 13 -8.92 -0.64 -4.23
CA MET A 13 -8.47 0.01 -5.46
C MET A 13 -9.54 0.02 -6.56
N LYS A 14 -10.41 -0.99 -6.62
CA LYS A 14 -11.50 -1.07 -7.61
C LYS A 14 -12.76 -0.31 -7.22
N ASP A 15 -12.94 0.01 -5.94
CA ASP A 15 -14.13 0.69 -5.46
C ASP A 15 -14.19 2.14 -5.97
N SER A 16 -15.26 2.51 -6.68
CA SER A 16 -15.48 3.87 -7.22
C SER A 16 -15.71 4.93 -6.15
N TYR A 17 -16.13 4.54 -4.94
CA TYR A 17 -16.33 5.45 -3.81
C TYR A 17 -15.02 5.85 -3.13
N VAL A 18 -13.93 5.10 -3.37
CA VAL A 18 -12.61 5.47 -2.88
C VAL A 18 -12.08 6.61 -3.74
N SER A 19 -11.76 7.73 -3.09
CA SER A 19 -11.22 8.92 -3.76
C SER A 19 -9.92 8.60 -4.50
N TRP A 20 -9.76 9.19 -5.70
CA TRP A 20 -8.60 8.92 -6.56
C TRP A 20 -7.26 9.23 -5.88
N HIS A 21 -7.18 10.29 -5.06
CA HIS A 21 -5.98 10.64 -4.29
C HIS A 21 -5.56 9.52 -3.34
N ARG A 22 -6.50 8.81 -2.73
CA ARG A 22 -6.20 7.70 -1.82
C ARG A 22 -5.62 6.50 -2.58
N LYS A 23 -6.18 6.21 -3.76
CA LYS A 23 -5.63 5.21 -4.69
C LYS A 23 -4.23 5.60 -5.16
N ALA A 24 -4.00 6.89 -5.41
CA ALA A 24 -2.68 7.40 -5.77
C ALA A 24 -1.64 7.16 -4.66
N ILE A 25 -2.00 7.28 -3.37
CA ILE A 25 -1.10 6.94 -2.25
C ILE A 25 -0.69 5.47 -2.30
N VAL A 26 -1.62 4.55 -2.59
CA VAL A 26 -1.31 3.12 -2.76
C VAL A 26 -0.34 2.91 -3.90
N VAL A 27 -0.60 3.52 -5.05
CA VAL A 27 0.26 3.42 -6.23
C VAL A 27 1.64 4.00 -5.96
N MET A 28 1.73 5.16 -5.31
CA MET A 28 2.99 5.80 -4.94
C MET A 28 3.84 4.91 -4.02
N GLY A 29 3.23 4.29 -3.01
CA GLY A 29 3.99 3.38 -2.15
C GLY A 29 4.36 2.06 -2.83
N LEU A 30 3.58 1.59 -3.80
CA LEU A 30 3.98 0.45 -4.64
C LEU A 30 5.13 0.81 -5.59
N ILE A 31 5.11 2.01 -6.18
CA ILE A 31 6.22 2.52 -7.00
C ILE A 31 7.50 2.61 -6.14
N TYR A 32 7.39 3.15 -4.92
CA TYR A 32 8.49 3.20 -3.96
C TYR A 32 9.02 1.81 -3.62
N PHE A 33 8.13 0.83 -3.42
CA PHE A 33 8.51 -0.55 -3.14
C PHE A 33 9.23 -1.23 -4.33
N ILE A 34 8.80 -0.94 -5.56
CA ILE A 34 9.38 -1.57 -6.77
C ILE A 34 10.70 -0.91 -7.17
N SER A 35 10.84 0.40 -6.96
CA SER A 35 12.06 1.14 -7.29
C SER A 35 12.38 2.18 -6.20
N PRO A 36 12.85 1.75 -5.02
CA PRO A 36 13.33 2.67 -3.98
C PRO A 36 14.61 3.43 -4.42
N ILE A 37 15.24 2.98 -5.51
CA ILE A 37 16.53 3.43 -6.02
C ILE A 37 16.45 4.79 -6.73
N ASP A 38 15.31 5.16 -7.32
CA ASP A 38 15.26 6.31 -8.25
C ASP A 38 15.09 7.68 -7.57
N THR A 39 15.01 7.73 -6.22
CA THR A 39 14.79 8.98 -5.46
C THR A 39 16.00 9.41 -4.62
N ILE A 40 17.00 8.54 -4.44
CA ILE A 40 18.23 8.87 -3.70
C ILE A 40 19.44 8.44 -4.55
N PRO A 41 19.93 9.31 -5.45
CA PRO A 41 21.27 9.15 -5.97
C PRO A 41 22.26 9.33 -4.80
N ASP A 42 23.08 8.30 -4.55
CA ASP A 42 24.41 8.34 -3.92
C ASP A 42 24.64 8.22 -2.39
N ILE A 43 23.72 7.82 -1.49
CA ILE A 43 24.07 7.85 -0.02
C ILE A 43 23.93 6.56 0.82
N ALA A 44 23.12 5.54 0.50
CA ALA A 44 22.88 4.47 1.50
C ALA A 44 22.83 3.02 0.97
N PRO A 45 23.98 2.39 0.66
CA PRO A 45 24.02 0.99 0.25
C PRO A 45 23.66 -0.03 1.36
N LEU A 46 23.54 0.40 2.63
CA LEU A 46 23.34 -0.50 3.79
C LEU A 46 21.96 -0.39 4.50
N ILE A 47 21.13 0.61 4.18
CA ILE A 47 19.85 0.86 4.91
C ILE A 47 18.60 0.47 4.08
N GLY A 48 18.75 0.02 2.83
CA GLY A 48 17.60 -0.22 1.93
C GLY A 48 16.57 -1.25 2.41
N TYR A 49 17.00 -2.35 3.04
CA TYR A 49 16.08 -3.46 3.36
C TYR A 49 15.12 -3.21 4.54
N LEU A 50 15.50 -2.34 5.49
CA LEU A 50 14.60 -1.96 6.59
C LEU A 50 13.48 -1.02 6.10
N ASP A 51 13.74 -0.31 5.02
CA ASP A 51 12.86 0.73 4.51
C ASP A 51 11.71 0.15 3.66
N ASP A 52 11.97 -0.88 2.84
CA ASP A 52 10.95 -1.52 1.99
C ASP A 52 9.78 -2.13 2.78
N LEU A 53 10.08 -2.85 3.88
CA LEU A 53 9.06 -3.39 4.78
C LEU A 53 8.38 -2.30 5.60
N GLY A 54 9.13 -1.25 5.94
CA GLY A 54 8.63 -0.07 6.64
C GLY A 54 7.54 0.62 5.83
N VAL A 55 7.76 0.82 4.53
CA VAL A 55 6.81 1.50 3.64
C VAL A 55 5.53 0.71 3.45
N ILE A 56 5.61 -0.59 3.13
CA ILE A 56 4.40 -1.44 3.01
C ILE A 56 3.63 -1.46 4.33
N THR A 57 4.32 -1.63 5.45
CA THR A 57 3.68 -1.67 6.77
C THR A 57 3.02 -0.33 7.12
N ALA A 58 3.70 0.78 6.84
CA ALA A 58 3.16 2.12 7.05
C ALA A 58 1.92 2.37 6.18
N LEU A 59 1.94 1.89 4.94
CA LEU A 59 0.84 2.06 3.99
C LEU A 59 -0.40 1.25 4.40
N ILE A 60 -0.23 -0.02 4.79
CA ILE A 60 -1.30 -0.85 5.35
C ILE A 60 -1.83 -0.23 6.65
N LYS A 61 -0.96 0.30 7.51
CA LYS A 61 -1.35 0.94 8.77
C LYS A 61 -2.11 2.25 8.54
N PHE A 62 -1.67 3.06 7.58
CA PHE A 62 -2.30 4.31 7.18
C PHE A 62 -3.71 4.07 6.61
N LEU A 63 -3.85 3.06 5.76
CA LEU A 63 -5.12 2.67 5.16
C LEU A 63 -5.92 1.72 6.05
N GLY A 64 -5.42 1.29 7.21
CA GLY A 64 -5.98 0.20 7.98
C GLY A 64 -7.45 0.42 8.32
N SER A 65 -7.81 1.64 8.74
CA SER A 65 -9.21 2.00 9.01
C SER A 65 -10.10 1.98 7.77
N GLU A 66 -9.56 2.32 6.62
CA GLU A 66 -10.26 2.31 5.33
C GLU A 66 -10.36 0.91 4.74
N LEU A 67 -9.43 0.00 5.08
CA LEU A 67 -9.39 -1.39 4.62
C LEU A 67 -10.28 -2.32 5.44
N ILE A 68 -10.59 -1.99 6.71
CA ILE A 68 -11.48 -2.76 7.60
C ILE A 68 -12.71 -3.35 6.88
N PRO A 69 -13.45 -2.55 6.10
CA PRO A 69 -14.67 -3.06 5.47
C PRO A 69 -14.36 -4.04 4.32
N TYR A 70 -13.24 -3.88 3.62
CA TYR A 70 -12.85 -4.70 2.47
C TYR A 70 -12.27 -6.07 2.84
N TYR A 71 -12.03 -6.33 4.13
CA TYR A 71 -11.69 -7.67 4.62
C TYR A 71 -12.87 -8.64 4.58
N ASP A 72 -14.09 -8.11 4.62
CA ASP A 72 -15.29 -8.90 4.37
C ASP A 72 -15.57 -8.92 2.86
N SER A 73 -15.46 -10.10 2.25
CA SER A 73 -15.76 -10.33 0.83
C SER A 73 -17.22 -10.02 0.42
N LYS A 74 -18.11 -9.78 1.39
CA LYS A 74 -19.49 -9.32 1.18
C LYS A 74 -19.63 -7.80 1.17
N TYR A 75 -18.60 -7.05 1.55
CA TYR A 75 -18.69 -5.60 1.62
C TYR A 75 -18.88 -5.00 0.23
N ARG A 76 -20.03 -4.33 0.05
CA ARG A 76 -20.49 -3.70 -1.20
C ARG A 76 -20.56 -4.63 -2.43
N LYS A 77 -20.86 -5.92 -2.24
CA LYS A 77 -21.49 -6.72 -3.31
C LYS A 77 -22.94 -6.31 -3.52
#